data_AF-A0AAP8HTT3-F1
#
_entry.id   AF-A0AAP8HTT3-F1
#
_cell.length_a   1.000
_cell.length_b   1.000
_cell.length_c   1.000
_cell.angle_alpha   90.00
_cell.angle_beta   90.00
_cell.angle_gamma   90.00
#
_symmetry.space_group_name_H-M   'P 1'
#
loop_
_entity.id
_entity.type
_entity.pdbx_description
1 polymer ?
#
loop_
_entity_poly.entity_id
_entity_poly.type
_entity_poly.pdbx_seq_one_letter_code
_entity_poly.pdbx_strand_id
1 'polypeptide(L)' 'MPAQRMRSVIPPYMLRRIIEHGNAPQRDCALHTLNHVQSLLGNKPLRSPTEKNARAGEALRDIYDAQN' A
#
# COMPACT_ATOMS: atom_id res chain seq x y z
N MET A 1 -13.80 -10.79 13.58
CA MET A 1 -13.23 -9.42 13.45
C MET A 1 -12.57 -9.31 12.08
N PRO A 2 -13.01 -8.46 11.14
CA PRO A 2 -12.45 -8.46 9.79
C PRO A 2 -11.04 -7.84 9.80
N ALA A 3 -10.09 -8.55 9.22
CA ALA A 3 -8.74 -8.04 8.98
C ALA A 3 -8.80 -6.85 8.01
N GLN A 4 -8.21 -5.72 8.40
CA GLN A 4 -8.13 -4.54 7.55
C GLN A 4 -7.09 -4.79 6.46
N ARG A 5 -7.54 -5.40 5.35
CA ARG A 5 -6.71 -5.63 4.17
C ARG A 5 -6.20 -4.29 3.67
N MET A 6 -4.88 -4.15 3.52
CA MET A 6 -4.33 -3.03 2.75
C MET A 6 -4.90 -3.10 1.34
N ARG A 7 -5.65 -2.06 0.97
CA ARG A 7 -6.29 -1.93 -0.34
C ARG A 7 -5.25 -1.39 -1.32
N SER A 8 -4.44 -2.29 -1.88
CA SER A 8 -3.62 -1.97 -3.05
C SER A 8 -4.55 -1.72 -4.25
N VAL A 9 -4.25 -0.69 -5.04
CA VAL A 9 -4.93 -0.44 -6.33
C VAL A 9 -4.52 -1.46 -7.40
N ILE A 10 -3.38 -2.15 -7.21
CA ILE A 10 -2.90 -3.21 -8.10
C ILE A 10 -3.17 -4.58 -7.45
N PRO A 11 -4.01 -5.43 -8.07
CA PRO A 11 -4.21 -6.80 -7.61
C PRO A 11 -2.92 -7.64 -7.69
N PRO A 12 -2.65 -8.55 -6.73
CA PRO A 12 -1.42 -9.35 -6.72
C PRO A 12 -1.18 -10.17 -8.00
N TYR A 13 -2.25 -10.61 -8.69
CA TYR A 13 -2.12 -11.37 -9.93
C TYR A 13 -1.58 -10.52 -11.09
N MET A 14 -1.75 -9.19 -11.07
CA MET A 14 -1.18 -8.30 -12.08
C MET A 14 0.35 -8.22 -11.92
N LEU A 15 0.85 -8.16 -10.68
CA LEU A 15 2.28 -8.21 -10.40
C LEU A 15 2.88 -9.56 -10.83
N ARG A 16 2.19 -10.69 -10.56
CA ARG A 16 2.61 -12.01 -11.06
C ARG A 16 2.72 -12.07 -12.58
N ARG A 17 1.74 -11.50 -13.29
CA ARG A 17 1.79 -11.43 -14.76
C ARG A 17 3.01 -10.65 -15.27
N ILE A 18 3.38 -9.54 -14.62
CA ILE A 18 4.57 -8.76 -14.98
C ILE A 18 5.85 -9.55 -14.70
N ILE A 19 5.90 -10.29 -13.59
CA ILE A 19 7.06 -11.15 -13.25
C ILE A 19 7.29 -12.23 -14.31
N GLU A 20 6.21 -12.80 -14.84
CA GLU A 20 6.26 -13.87 -15.85
C GLU A 20 6.64 -13.36 -17.26
N HIS A 21 6.22 -12.15 -17.64
CA HIS A 21 6.32 -11.68 -19.04
C HIS A 21 7.15 -10.41 -19.24
N GLY A 22 7.56 -9.75 -18.15
CA GLY A 22 8.32 -8.50 -18.19
C GLY A 22 9.81 -8.71 -18.47
N ASN A 23 10.47 -7.63 -18.87
CA ASN A 23 11.93 -7.60 -18.93
C ASN A 23 12.55 -7.60 -17.51
N ALA A 24 13.87 -7.77 -17.41
CA ALA A 24 14.57 -7.87 -16.13
C ALA A 24 14.23 -6.75 -15.12
N PRO A 25 14.34 -5.45 -15.46
CA PRO A 25 14.01 -4.40 -14.49
C PRO A 25 12.52 -4.37 -14.11
N GLN A 26 11.60 -4.68 -15.03
CA GLN A 26 10.17 -4.77 -14.73
C GLN A 26 9.89 -5.92 -13.75
N ARG A 27 10.54 -7.06 -13.95
CA ARG A 27 10.42 -8.23 -13.09
C ARG A 27 10.91 -7.93 -11.67
N ASP A 28 12.07 -7.29 -11.54
CA ASP A 28 12.67 -6.96 -10.24
C ASP A 28 11.78 -5.98 -9.44
N CYS A 29 11.29 -4.92 -10.10
CA CYS A 29 10.35 -3.98 -9.50
C CYS A 29 9.04 -4.65 -9.06
N ALA A 30 8.49 -5.54 -9.88
CA ALA A 30 7.24 -6.24 -9.58
C ALA A 30 7.40 -7.24 -8.43
N LEU A 31 8.53 -7.95 -8.35
CA LEU A 31 8.86 -8.83 -7.23
C LEU A 31 8.96 -8.06 -5.92
N HIS A 32 9.69 -6.95 -5.90
CA HIS A 32 9.85 -6.13 -4.71
C HIS A 32 8.50 -5.60 -4.21
N THR A 33 7.67 -5.09 -5.12
CA THR A 33 6.31 -4.61 -4.80
C THR A 33 5.42 -5.72 -4.26
N LEU A 34 5.45 -6.91 -4.87
CA LEU A 34 4.62 -8.04 -4.45
C LEU A 34 4.96 -8.51 -3.03
N ASN A 35 6.26 -8.60 -2.71
CA ASN A 35 6.73 -8.95 -1.39
C ASN A 35 6.32 -7.91 -0.34
N HIS A 36 6.42 -6.62 -0.67
CA HIS A 36 6.01 -5.53 0.22
C HIS A 36 4.51 -5.60 0.55
N VAL A 37 3.66 -5.74 -0.48
CA VAL A 37 2.20 -5.87 -0.29
C VAL A 37 1.85 -7.08 0.58
N GLN A 38 2.56 -8.21 0.41
CA GLN A 38 2.34 -9.41 1.22
C GLN A 38 2.76 -9.20 2.69
N SER A 39 3.90 -8.56 2.94
CA SER A 39 4.35 -8.22 4.31
C SER A 39 3.34 -7.33 5.04
N LEU A 40 2.79 -6.36 4.33
CA LEU A 40 1.81 -5.43 4.85
C LEU A 40 0.44 -6.05 5.18
N LEU A 41 0.02 -7.08 4.44
CA LEU A 41 -1.24 -7.78 4.72
C LEU A 41 -1.26 -8.47 6.09
N GLY A 42 -0.10 -8.72 6.70
CA GLY A 42 0.03 -9.25 8.07
C GLY A 42 0.05 -8.18 9.17
N ASN A 43 0.31 -6.92 8.83
CA ASN A 43 0.53 -5.85 9.80
C ASN A 43 -0.66 -4.89 9.83
N LYS A 44 -1.30 -4.75 11.00
CA LYS A 44 -2.40 -3.79 11.23
C LYS A 44 -1.80 -2.43 11.60
N PRO A 45 -2.00 -1.35 10.81
CA PRO A 45 -1.64 -0.02 11.27
C PRO A 45 -2.58 0.34 12.44
N LEU A 46 -2.03 0.53 13.64
CA LEU A 46 -2.75 1.20 14.71
C LEU A 46 -2.85 2.67 14.30
N ARG A 47 -4.04 3.14 13.93
CA ARG A 47 -4.28 4.59 13.85
C ARG A 47 -4.03 5.19 15.24
N SER A 48 -3.20 6.23 15.29
CA SER A 48 -3.00 7.01 16.51
C SER A 48 -4.29 7.78 16.83
N PRO A 49 -4.82 7.74 18.06
CA PRO A 49 -6.11 8.32 18.42
C PRO A 49 -6.11 9.86 18.53
N THR A 50 -5.04 10.55 18.16
CA THR A 50 -4.85 12.00 18.41
C THR A 50 -5.18 12.92 17.22
N GLU A 51 -5.84 12.41 16.17
CA GLU A 51 -6.14 13.20 14.97
C GLU A 51 -7.15 14.32 15.26
N LYS A 52 -6.77 15.58 14.97
CA LYS A 52 -7.69 16.73 14.95
C LYS A 52 -8.75 16.49 13.88
N ASN A 53 -10.02 16.44 14.25
CA ASN A 53 -11.11 16.24 13.30
C ASN A 53 -11.36 17.52 12.49
N ALA A 54 -11.48 17.38 11.17
CA ALA A 54 -11.86 18.47 10.28
C ALA A 54 -13.33 18.88 10.51
N ARG A 55 -13.66 20.15 10.28
CA ARG A 55 -15.06 20.62 10.27
C ARG A 55 -15.76 20.14 9.00
N ALA A 56 -17.09 20.02 9.04
CA ALA A 56 -17.87 19.66 7.87
C ALA A 56 -17.63 20.68 6.73
N GLY A 57 -17.29 20.20 5.53
CA GLY A 57 -16.94 21.04 4.38
C GLY A 57 -15.45 21.39 4.27
N GLU A 58 -14.62 21.07 5.27
CA GLU A 58 -13.18 21.31 5.25
C GLU A 58 -12.41 19.99 5.24
N ALA A 59 -11.38 19.89 4.41
CA ALA A 59 -10.47 18.75 4.40
C ALA A 59 -9.19 19.12 5.17
N LEU A 60 -8.98 18.52 6.34
CA LEU A 60 -7.68 18.53 7.00
C LEU A 60 -6.79 17.49 6.32
N ARG A 61 -5.70 17.93 5.70
CA ARG A 61 -4.74 17.04 5.01
C ARG A 61 -3.36 17.20 5.63
N ASP A 62 -2.69 16.07 5.77
CA ASP A 62 -1.32 16.01 6.24
C ASP A 62 -0.56 15.09 5.29
N ILE A 63 0.41 15.64 4.56
CA ILE A 63 1.09 14.98 3.45
C ILE A 63 2.55 14.79 3.84
N TYR A 64 3.00 13.54 3.78
CA TYR A 64 4.34 13.13 4.20
C TYR A 64 5.14 12.63 3.00
N ASP A 65 6.45 12.90 3.02
CA ASP A 65 7.42 12.29 2.11
C ASP A 65 8.09 11.10 2.81
N ALA A 66 8.05 9.92 2.18
CA ALA A 66 8.60 8.69 2.73
C ALA A 66 10.12 8.54 2.51
N GLN A 67 10.77 9.46 1.76
CA GLN A 67 12.22 9.48 1.51
C GLN A 67 12.77 8.12 1.06
N ASN A 68 12.39 7.77 -0.17
CA ASN A 68 12.69 6.56 -0.95
C ASN A 68 13.84 5.65 -0.50
#